data_AF-A0A8I5P3T5-F1
#
_entry.id   AF-A0A8I5P3T5-F1
#
_cell.length_a   1.000
_cell.length_b   1.000
_cell.length_c   1.000
_cell.angle_alpha   90.00
_cell.angle_beta   90.00
_cell.angle_gamma   90.00
#
_symmetry.space_group_name_H-M   'P 1'
#
loop_
_entity.id
_entity.type
_entity.pdbx_description
1 polymer ?
#
loop_
_entity_poly.entity_id
_entity_poly.type
_entity_poly.pdbx_seq_one_letter_code
_entity_poly.pdbx_strand_id
1 'polypeptide(L)'
;MNEMKREEKPKEKRRKRNEQSLQEVWDYVKRPNLRLIGVPESEGENGTKLENTLQDIIQENFPNLVGQANIQIQEIQRTPQRYSSRRATPRHIIARFTKVEMKEKILWVTRPFSLAALKIFSFISTLVNLAIICLGVALLEEYLCGVLCIS
;
A
#
# COMPACT_ATOMS: atom_id res chain seq x y z
N MET A 1 6.66 -42.42 19.27
CA MET A 1 5.93 -41.20 18.83
C MET A 1 6.33 -39.93 19.59
N ASN A 2 6.73 -40.00 20.87
CA ASN A 2 7.05 -38.81 21.68
C ASN A 2 8.49 -38.26 21.49
N GLU A 3 9.43 -39.05 20.98
CA GLU A 3 10.81 -38.61 20.74
C GLU A 3 10.96 -37.74 19.47
N MET A 4 10.24 -38.03 18.39
CA MET A 4 10.22 -37.17 17.18
C MET A 4 9.74 -35.75 17.52
N LYS A 5 8.73 -35.60 18.39
CA LYS A 5 8.23 -34.29 18.85
C LYS A 5 9.24 -33.52 19.71
N ARG A 6 10.17 -34.20 20.39
CA ARG A 6 11.19 -33.57 21.24
C ARG A 6 12.29 -32.90 20.41
N GLU A 7 12.66 -33.47 19.26
CA GLU A 7 13.64 -32.87 18.35
C GLU A 7 13.07 -31.84 17.37
N GLU A 8 11.79 -31.95 17.02
CA GLU A 8 11.15 -30.98 16.12
C GLU A 8 10.98 -29.61 16.75
N LYS A 9 10.66 -29.52 18.05
CA LYS A 9 10.55 -28.24 18.77
C LYS A 9 11.80 -27.34 18.65
N PRO A 10 13.03 -27.81 18.93
CA PRO A 10 14.22 -27.00 18.78
C PRO A 10 14.57 -26.71 17.31
N LYS A 11 14.30 -27.62 16.37
CA LYS A 11 14.47 -27.39 14.91
C LYS A 11 13.53 -26.30 14.41
N GLU A 12 12.28 -26.33 14.84
CA GLU A 12 11.26 -25.32 14.53
C GLU A 12 11.63 -23.95 15.11
N LYS A 13 12.12 -23.91 16.36
CA LYS A 13 12.60 -22.66 16.97
C LYS A 13 13.79 -22.05 16.21
N ARG A 14 14.67 -22.88 15.64
CA ARG A 14 15.78 -22.43 14.79
C ARG A 14 15.27 -21.89 13.45
N ARG A 15 14.31 -22.57 12.81
CA ARG A 15 13.68 -22.09 11.55
C ARG A 15 13.01 -20.74 11.73
N LYS A 16 12.21 -20.55 12.78
CA LYS A 16 11.57 -19.27 13.10
C LYS A 16 12.56 -18.13 13.31
N ARG A 17 13.66 -18.40 14.02
CA ARG A 17 14.73 -17.40 14.20
C ARG A 17 15.42 -17.04 12.88
N ASN A 18 15.67 -18.04 12.03
CA ASN A 18 16.28 -17.81 10.73
C ASN A 18 15.35 -17.01 9.80
N GLU A 19 14.06 -17.29 9.82
CA GLU A 19 13.04 -16.54 9.08
C GLU A 19 12.98 -15.08 9.51
N GLN A 20 12.97 -14.83 10.83
CA GLN A 20 13.05 -13.48 11.39
C GLN A 20 14.34 -12.76 10.95
N SER A 21 15.50 -13.42 11.06
CA SER A 21 16.77 -12.85 10.63
C SER A 21 16.79 -12.53 9.13
N LEU A 22 16.23 -13.40 8.29
CA LEU A 22 16.10 -13.13 6.85
C LEU A 22 15.19 -11.95 6.57
N GLN A 23 14.09 -11.80 7.33
CA GLN A 23 13.19 -10.66 7.19
C GLN A 23 13.89 -9.35 7.56
N GLU A 24 14.62 -9.30 8.68
CA GLU A 24 15.39 -8.13 9.10
C GLU A 24 16.44 -7.71 8.05
N VAL A 25 17.17 -8.68 7.51
CA VAL A 25 18.16 -8.43 6.44
C VAL A 25 17.46 -7.90 5.18
N TRP A 26 16.34 -8.49 4.78
CA TRP A 26 15.57 -8.03 3.63
C TRP A 26 15.03 -6.61 3.84
N ASP A 27 14.53 -6.31 5.03
CA ASP A 27 14.01 -4.99 5.39
C ASP A 27 15.12 -3.94 5.37
N TYR A 28 16.33 -4.29 5.83
CA TYR A 28 17.51 -3.45 5.73
C TYR A 28 17.88 -3.16 4.27
N VAL A 29 17.91 -4.19 3.42
CA VAL A 29 18.23 -4.05 1.98
C VAL A 29 17.16 -3.26 1.22
N LYS A 30 15.89 -3.42 1.58
CA LYS A 30 14.75 -2.66 1.02
C LYS A 30 14.61 -1.26 1.61
N ARG A 31 15.35 -0.92 2.67
CA ARG A 31 15.21 0.36 3.35
C ARG A 31 15.31 1.57 2.42
N PRO A 32 16.22 1.65 1.43
CA PRO A 32 16.25 2.77 0.47
C PRO A 32 15.20 2.69 -0.64
N ASN A 33 14.46 1.59 -0.77
CA ASN A 33 13.51 1.38 -1.87
C ASN A 33 12.14 1.99 -1.55
N LEU A 34 11.60 2.74 -2.49
CA LEU A 34 10.24 3.27 -2.52
C LEU A 34 9.44 2.57 -3.62
N ARG A 35 8.19 2.21 -3.31
CA ARG A 35 7.28 1.56 -4.26
C ARG A 35 6.17 2.53 -4.66
N LEU A 36 6.09 2.85 -5.94
CA LEU A 36 4.99 3.64 -6.50
C LEU A 36 3.96 2.71 -7.17
N ILE A 37 2.69 3.04 -6.99
CA ILE A 37 1.53 2.25 -7.43
C ILE A 37 0.59 3.17 -8.21
N GLY A 38 -0.09 2.63 -9.22
CA GLY A 38 -1.07 3.38 -10.00
C GLY A 38 -0.49 4.29 -11.08
N VAL A 39 0.83 4.29 -11.27
CA VAL A 39 1.48 5.05 -12.35
C VAL A 39 1.18 4.37 -13.69
N PRO A 40 0.54 5.05 -14.67
CA PRO A 40 0.18 4.46 -15.96
C PRO A 40 1.43 4.00 -16.71
N GLU A 41 1.30 2.95 -17.53
CA GLU A 41 2.40 2.46 -18.35
C GLU A 41 2.48 3.25 -19.66
N SER A 42 3.69 3.66 -20.05
CA SER A 42 3.92 4.38 -21.29
C SER A 42 4.72 3.53 -22.29
N GLU A 43 4.36 3.61 -23.56
CA GLU A 43 5.13 2.99 -24.64
C GLU A 43 6.52 3.66 -24.74
N GLY A 44 7.58 2.86 -24.78
CA GLY A 44 8.95 3.36 -24.74
C GLY A 44 9.41 3.91 -23.37
N GLU A 45 8.75 3.53 -22.28
CA GLU A 45 9.17 3.92 -20.93
C GLU A 45 10.59 3.44 -20.61
N ASN A 46 11.46 4.40 -20.28
CA ASN A 46 12.85 4.18 -19.89
C ASN A 46 13.10 4.72 -18.47
N GLY A 47 14.31 4.49 -17.94
CA GLY A 47 14.70 4.96 -16.60
C GLY A 47 14.53 6.47 -16.43
N THR A 48 14.97 7.27 -17.41
CA THR A 48 14.89 8.74 -17.32
C THR A 48 13.45 9.27 -17.32
N LYS A 49 12.53 8.65 -18.08
CA LYS A 49 11.11 9.01 -18.05
C LYS A 49 10.49 8.70 -16.69
N LEU A 50 10.86 7.57 -16.08
CA LEU A 50 10.43 7.22 -14.72
C LEU A 50 10.98 8.18 -13.67
N GLU A 51 12.24 8.61 -13.81
CA GLU A 51 12.84 9.62 -12.93
C GLU A 51 12.10 10.95 -13.03
N ASN A 52 11.81 11.42 -14.25
CA ASN A 52 11.05 12.65 -14.47
C ASN A 52 9.64 12.54 -13.86
N THR A 53 8.92 11.43 -14.08
CA THR A 53 7.60 11.21 -13.46
C THR A 53 7.68 11.23 -11.93
N LEU A 54 8.73 10.65 -11.34
CA LEU A 54 8.92 10.70 -9.89
C LEU A 54 9.19 12.13 -9.40
N GLN A 55 9.96 12.91 -10.15
CA GLN A 55 10.20 14.33 -9.85
C GLN A 55 8.91 15.15 -9.97
N ASP A 56 8.11 14.94 -11.01
CA ASP A 56 6.81 15.60 -11.21
C ASP A 56 5.88 15.32 -10.03
N ILE A 57 5.77 14.05 -9.60
CA ILE A 57 4.95 13.66 -8.43
C ILE A 57 5.43 14.35 -7.16
N ILE A 58 6.76 14.41 -6.95
CA ILE A 58 7.34 15.08 -5.77
C ILE A 58 7.08 16.58 -5.84
N GLN A 59 7.17 17.21 -7.01
CA GLN A 59 6.91 18.63 -7.17
C GLN A 59 5.44 18.98 -6.93
N GLU A 60 4.51 18.18 -7.47
CA GLU A 60 3.08 18.37 -7.34
C GLU A 60 2.62 18.24 -5.88
N ASN A 61 3.15 17.26 -5.15
CA ASN A 61 2.72 16.98 -3.77
C ASN A 61 3.57 17.70 -2.71
N PHE A 62 4.86 17.90 -2.99
CA PHE A 62 5.86 18.34 -2.01
C PHE A 62 6.85 19.38 -2.61
N PRO A 63 6.38 20.57 -3.01
CA PRO A 63 7.25 21.60 -3.59
C PRO A 63 8.41 22.00 -2.67
N ASN A 64 8.23 21.89 -1.36
CA ASN A 64 9.26 22.16 -0.35
C ASN A 64 10.47 21.18 -0.42
N LEU A 65 10.27 19.96 -0.94
CA LEU A 65 11.35 18.98 -1.11
C LEU A 65 12.18 19.27 -2.37
N VAL A 66 11.58 19.88 -3.38
CA VAL A 66 12.26 20.25 -4.63
C VAL A 66 13.35 21.29 -4.37
N GLY A 67 13.06 22.29 -3.52
CA GLY A 67 14.03 23.30 -3.11
C GLY A 67 15.26 22.76 -2.36
N GLN A 68 15.20 21.51 -1.86
CA GLN A 68 16.34 20.84 -1.24
C GLN A 68 17.31 20.19 -2.24
N ALA A 69 17.04 20.23 -3.56
CA ALA A 69 17.91 19.90 -4.71
C ALA A 69 18.75 18.61 -4.65
N ASN A 70 18.45 17.69 -3.73
CA ASN A 70 19.29 16.53 -3.39
C ASN A 70 18.61 15.19 -3.68
N ILE A 71 17.57 15.17 -4.53
CA ILE A 71 16.85 13.95 -4.87
C ILE A 71 17.72 13.12 -5.83
N GLN A 72 18.55 12.26 -5.25
CA GLN A 72 19.42 11.36 -5.98
C GLN A 72 18.80 9.96 -6.01
N ILE A 73 18.42 9.54 -7.21
CA ILE A 73 17.90 8.20 -7.50
C ILE A 73 19.08 7.36 -7.98
N GLN A 74 19.28 6.20 -7.37
CA GLN A 74 20.31 5.25 -7.77
C GLN A 74 19.83 4.38 -8.93
N GLU A 75 18.58 3.93 -8.85
CA GLU A 75 17.98 3.05 -9.84
C GLU A 75 16.46 3.20 -9.76
N ILE A 76 15.78 3.20 -10.91
CA ILE A 76 14.33 3.16 -10.97
C ILE A 76 13.89 2.19 -12.05
N GLN A 77 12.96 1.31 -11.71
CA GLN A 77 12.48 0.30 -12.65
C GLN A 77 11.08 -0.20 -12.32
N ARG A 78 10.38 -0.69 -13.34
CA ARG A 78 9.10 -1.41 -13.19
C ARG A 78 9.37 -2.84 -12.76
N THR A 79 8.58 -3.32 -11.81
CA THR A 79 8.65 -4.71 -11.35
C THR A 79 7.30 -5.42 -11.56
N PRO A 80 7.28 -6.59 -12.23
CA PRO A 80 8.40 -7.25 -12.94
C PRO A 80 8.81 -6.53 -14.23
N GLN A 81 10.05 -6.74 -14.67
CA GLN A 81 10.61 -6.07 -15.85
C GLN A 81 9.82 -6.34 -17.14
N ARG A 82 9.26 -7.55 -17.27
CA ARG A 82 8.46 -7.94 -18.43
C ARG A 82 7.00 -7.58 -18.22
N TYR A 83 6.42 -6.94 -19.23
CA TYR A 83 4.98 -6.73 -19.32
C TYR A 83 4.30 -8.03 -19.76
N SER A 84 3.13 -8.32 -19.16
CA SER A 84 2.28 -9.43 -19.56
C SER A 84 0.92 -8.88 -19.96
N SER A 85 0.47 -9.21 -21.17
CA SER A 85 -0.83 -8.78 -21.71
C SER A 85 -2.04 -9.26 -20.89
N ARG A 86 -1.85 -10.23 -19.99
CA ARG A 86 -2.89 -10.71 -19.06
C ARG A 86 -3.12 -9.79 -17.86
N ARG A 87 -2.31 -8.74 -17.68
CA ARG A 87 -2.36 -7.87 -16.50
C ARG A 87 -3.19 -6.61 -16.80
N ALA A 88 -4.28 -6.45 -16.05
CA ALA A 88 -5.15 -5.27 -16.16
C ALA A 88 -4.67 -4.06 -15.34
N THR A 89 -3.78 -4.27 -14.35
CA THR A 89 -3.27 -3.22 -13.48
C THR A 89 -1.86 -2.76 -13.88
N PRO A 90 -1.55 -1.46 -13.79
CA PRO A 90 -0.20 -0.96 -14.06
C PRO A 90 0.85 -1.61 -13.16
N ARG A 91 2.04 -1.87 -13.70
CA ARG A 91 3.17 -2.39 -12.93
C ARG A 91 3.65 -1.39 -11.89
N HIS A 92 4.13 -1.91 -10.76
CA HIS A 92 4.63 -1.08 -9.69
C HIS A 92 6.04 -0.63 -10.05
N ILE A 93 6.38 0.60 -9.70
CA ILE A 93 7.74 1.13 -9.86
C ILE A 93 8.46 0.95 -8.53
N ILE A 94 9.70 0.47 -8.58
CA ILE A 94 10.63 0.47 -7.46
C ILE A 94 11.69 1.52 -7.77
N ALA A 95 11.75 2.55 -6.95
CA ALA A 95 12.79 3.57 -6.98
C ALA A 95 13.73 3.36 -5.79
N ARG A 96 15.01 3.16 -6.05
CA ARG A 96 16.05 3.05 -5.03
C ARG A 96 16.73 4.41 -4.88
N PHE A 97 16.67 4.97 -3.68
CA PHE A 97 17.35 6.21 -3.37
C PHE A 97 18.79 5.97 -2.90
N THR A 98 19.71 6.89 -3.23
CA THR A 98 21.07 6.83 -2.70
C THR A 98 21.10 7.12 -1.20
N LYS A 99 20.20 8.01 -0.75
CA LYS A 99 20.05 8.42 0.65
C LYS A 99 18.72 7.92 1.21
N VAL A 100 18.78 7.10 2.26
CA VAL A 100 17.60 6.60 2.97
C VAL A 100 16.75 7.72 3.55
N GLU A 101 17.40 8.81 4.01
CA GLU A 101 16.72 10.00 4.54
C GLU A 101 15.70 10.58 3.56
N MET A 102 15.97 10.54 2.25
CA MET A 102 15.05 11.09 1.25
C MET A 102 13.78 10.27 1.13
N LYS A 103 13.89 8.95 1.10
CA LYS A 103 12.72 8.06 1.14
C LYS A 103 11.92 8.30 2.42
N GLU A 104 12.59 8.39 3.57
CA GLU A 104 11.93 8.58 4.87
C GLU A 104 11.19 9.92 4.92
N LYS A 105 11.77 11.00 4.38
CA LYS A 105 11.09 12.30 4.23
C LYS A 105 9.84 12.18 3.36
N ILE A 106 9.93 11.59 2.18
CA ILE A 106 8.78 11.42 1.27
C ILE A 106 7.65 10.62 1.97
N LEU A 107 8.00 9.51 2.62
CA LEU A 107 7.03 8.71 3.36
C LEU A 107 6.44 9.46 4.56
N TRP A 108 7.24 10.24 5.27
CA TRP A 108 6.77 11.06 6.39
C TRP A 108 5.68 12.03 5.95
N VAL A 109 5.89 12.74 4.84
CA VAL A 109 4.89 13.69 4.34
C VAL A 109 3.66 12.96 3.75
N THR A 110 3.82 11.76 3.18
CA THR A 110 2.72 10.99 2.57
C THR A 110 1.82 10.28 3.60
N ARG A 111 2.37 9.81 4.73
CA ARG A 111 1.64 9.09 5.80
C ARG A 111 0.34 9.77 6.25
N PRO A 112 0.31 11.07 6.61
CA PRO A 112 -0.91 11.72 7.08
C PRO A 112 -2.03 11.72 6.03
N PHE A 113 -1.70 11.87 4.74
CA PHE A 113 -2.70 11.82 3.65
C PHE A 113 -3.36 10.45 3.56
N SER A 114 -2.57 9.37 3.63
CA SER A 114 -3.10 8.00 3.58
C SER A 114 -3.98 7.66 4.80
N LEU A 115 -3.58 8.10 5.99
CA LEU A 115 -4.37 7.91 7.21
C LEU A 115 -5.66 8.72 7.19
N ALA A 116 -5.63 9.95 6.68
CA ALA A 116 -6.83 10.76 6.49
C ALA A 116 -7.81 10.10 5.51
N ALA A 117 -7.32 9.61 4.37
CA ALA A 117 -8.15 8.90 3.39
C ALA A 117 -8.81 7.64 3.97
N LEU A 118 -8.07 6.83 4.73
CA LEU A 118 -8.61 5.63 5.39
C LEU A 118 -9.68 5.99 6.43
N LYS A 119 -9.48 7.07 7.20
CA LYS A 119 -10.48 7.57 8.15
C LYS A 119 -11.74 8.05 7.45
N ILE A 120 -11.60 8.80 6.36
CA ILE A 120 -12.73 9.27 5.54
C ILE A 120 -13.51 8.08 4.97
N PHE A 121 -12.83 7.08 4.40
CA PHE A 121 -13.48 5.89 3.88
C PHE A 121 -14.24 5.12 4.96
N SER A 122 -13.61 4.91 6.12
CA SER A 122 -14.26 4.27 7.27
C SER A 122 -15.50 5.03 7.69
N PHE A 123 -15.42 6.37 7.77
CA PHE A 123 -16.53 7.24 8.13
C PHE A 123 -17.70 7.14 7.14
N ILE A 124 -17.41 7.24 5.84
CA ILE A 124 -18.41 7.08 4.78
C ILE A 124 -19.07 5.69 4.85
N SER A 125 -18.28 4.63 5.04
CA SER A 125 -18.82 3.26 5.16
C SER A 125 -19.77 3.12 6.35
N THR A 126 -19.43 3.69 7.51
CA THR A 126 -20.34 3.71 8.67
C THR A 126 -21.65 4.45 8.39
N LEU A 127 -21.61 5.61 7.71
CA LEU A 127 -22.82 6.37 7.38
C LEU A 127 -23.74 5.60 6.42
N VAL A 128 -23.16 4.97 5.40
CA VAL A 128 -23.92 4.15 4.44
C VAL A 128 -24.58 2.97 5.15
N ASN A 129 -23.84 2.25 6.00
CA ASN A 129 -24.38 1.12 6.76
C ASN A 129 -25.51 1.56 7.72
N LEU A 130 -25.34 2.70 8.39
CA LEU A 130 -26.38 3.26 9.26
C LEU A 130 -27.64 3.62 8.47
N ALA A 131 -27.49 4.27 7.31
CA ALA A 131 -28.63 4.62 6.46
C ALA A 131 -29.39 3.37 5.96
N ILE A 132 -28.67 2.30 5.61
CA ILE A 132 -29.28 1.02 5.21
C ILE A 132 -30.09 0.41 6.36
N ILE A 133 -29.56 0.44 7.60
CA ILE A 133 -30.28 -0.05 8.78
C ILE A 133 -31.53 0.79 9.03
N CYS A 134 -31.44 2.12 8.98
CA CYS A 134 -32.58 3.00 9.17
C CYS A 134 -33.69 2.76 8.13
N LEU A 135 -33.32 2.60 6.85
CA LEU A 135 -34.27 2.25 5.79
C LEU A 135 -34.90 0.88 6.02
N GLY A 136 -34.12 -0.12 6.44
CA GLY A 136 -34.63 -1.45 6.75
C GLY A 136 -35.64 -1.46 7.90
N VAL A 137 -35.40 -0.68 8.96
CA VAL A 137 -36.33 -0.52 10.08
C VAL A 137 -37.61 0.19 9.65
N ALA A 138 -37.51 1.27 8.88
CA ALA A 138 -38.67 2.00 8.37
C ALA A 138 -39.58 1.12 7.49
N LEU A 139 -38.99 0.34 6.59
CA LEU A 139 -39.74 -0.61 5.75
C LEU A 139 -40.37 -1.75 6.56
N LEU A 140 -39.68 -2.24 7.60
CA LEU A 140 -40.23 -3.28 8.48
C LEU A 140 -41.42 -2.74 9.28
N GLU A 141 -41.34 -1.49 9.74
CA GLU A 141 -42.41 -0.82 10.45
C GLU A 141 -43.63 -0.57 9.55
N GLU A 142 -43.42 -0.09 8.32
CA GLU A 142 -44.48 0.03 7.31
C GLU A 142 -45.11 -1.34 6.97
N TYR A 143 -44.30 -2.39 6.84
CA TYR A 143 -44.78 -3.74 6.58
C TYR A 143 -45.62 -4.29 7.73
N LEU A 144 -45.16 -4.16 8.98
CA LEU A 144 -45.90 -4.61 10.16
C LEU A 144 -47.19 -3.80 10.34
N CYS A 145 -47.16 -2.49 10.15
CA CYS A 145 -48.34 -1.63 10.17
C CYS A 145 -49.35 -2.03 9.08
N GLY A 146 -48.88 -2.28 7.85
CA GLY A 146 -49.71 -2.75 6.74
C GLY A 146 -50.36 -4.10 7.02
N VAL A 147 -49.62 -5.07 7.57
CA VAL A 147 -50.16 -6.38 7.94
C VAL A 147 -51.20 -6.28 9.06
N LEU A 148 -50.94 -5.45 10.08
CA LEU A 148 -51.86 -5.25 11.21
C LEU A 148 -53.15 -4.53 10.80
N CYS A 149 -53.10 -3.64 9.80
CA CYS A 149 -54.28 -2.91 9.30
C CYS A 149 -55.21 -3.76 8.42
N ILE A 150 -54.79 -4.96 7.98
CA ILE A 150 -55.58 -5.85 7.10
C ILE A 150 -56.21 -7.02 7.90
N SER A 151 -55.77 -7.26 9.15
CA SER A 151 -56.37 -8.26 10.07
C SER A 151 -57.44 -7.64 10.96
#